data_AF-A0A2H0DZ29-F1
#
_entry.id   AF-A0A2H0DZ29-F1
#
_cell.length_a   1.000
_cell.length_b   1.000
_cell.length_c   1.000
_cell.angle_alpha   90.00
_cell.angle_beta   90.00
_cell.angle_gamma   90.00
#
_symmetry.space_group_name_H-M   'P 1'
#
loop_
_entity.id
_entity.type
_entity.pdbx_description
1 polymer ?
#
loop_
_entity_poly.entity_id
_entity_poly.type
_entity_poly.pdbx_seq_one_letter_code
_entity_poly.pdbx_strand_id
1 'polypeptide(L)'
;MKKIIGIDIDDVLIDFNEGLMSFHNTVYGTKYRRSDICNFELQPLWGCSLNEVVQRINDFYNSTYHENLQPVLGAVESLEKLRQNNTLVLITSRPEHVRDVTEKLLQRYFLNFFNEIHFLGHYHGIQTRRQTKGEVCKNIGVEILKILV
;
A
#
# COMPACT_ATOMS: atom_id res chain seq x y z
N MET A 1 4.88 -18.71 -22.04
CA MET A 1 5.69 -17.70 -21.34
C MET A 1 5.01 -17.38 -20.03
N LYS A 2 5.76 -17.18 -18.93
CA LYS A 2 5.18 -16.66 -17.68
C LYS A 2 4.82 -15.19 -17.89
N LYS A 3 3.63 -14.78 -17.46
CA LYS A 3 3.22 -13.37 -17.49
C LYS A 3 3.80 -12.61 -16.31
N ILE A 4 3.94 -11.30 -16.44
CA ILE A 4 4.26 -10.41 -15.32
C ILE A 4 2.96 -9.79 -14.82
N ILE A 5 2.68 -9.98 -13.53
CA ILE A 5 1.50 -9.43 -12.86
C ILE A 5 1.99 -8.42 -11.82
N GLY A 6 1.53 -7.17 -11.98
CA GLY A 6 1.72 -6.12 -10.99
C GLY A 6 0.71 -6.26 -9.87
N ILE A 7 1.17 -6.13 -8.63
CA ILE A 7 0.34 -6.25 -7.43
C ILE A 7 0.54 -4.99 -6.59
N ASP A 8 -0.56 -4.31 -6.24
CA ASP A 8 -0.52 -3.22 -5.27
C ASP A 8 -0.34 -3.74 -3.84
N ILE A 9 0.07 -2.88 -2.91
CA ILE A 9 0.27 -3.27 -1.50
C ILE A 9 -0.95 -2.94 -0.65
N ASP A 10 -1.34 -1.67 -0.64
CA ASP A 10 -2.33 -1.15 0.29
C ASP A 10 -3.72 -1.64 -0.08
N ASP A 11 -4.38 -2.26 0.90
CA ASP A 11 -5.65 -2.99 0.85
C ASP A 11 -5.72 -4.17 -0.13
N VAL A 12 -4.75 -4.36 -1.03
CA VAL A 12 -4.65 -5.57 -1.87
C VAL A 12 -3.92 -6.70 -1.14
N LEU A 13 -2.80 -6.39 -0.49
CA LEU A 13 -2.02 -7.36 0.28
C LEU A 13 -2.14 -7.14 1.77
N ILE A 14 -2.16 -5.89 2.18
CA ILE A 14 -2.11 -5.47 3.57
C ILE A 14 -3.33 -4.60 3.85
N ASP A 15 -4.03 -4.85 4.96
CA ASP A 15 -5.22 -4.08 5.35
C ASP A 15 -4.85 -2.70 5.92
N PHE A 16 -4.31 -1.85 5.04
CA PHE A 16 -3.75 -0.55 5.37
C PHE A 16 -4.78 0.37 5.99
N ASN A 17 -5.99 0.42 5.41
CA ASN A 17 -7.03 1.33 5.88
C ASN A 17 -7.52 0.99 7.29
N GLU A 18 -7.62 -0.30 7.65
CA GLU A 18 -7.98 -0.70 9.01
C GLU A 18 -6.94 -0.24 10.04
N GLY A 19 -5.66 -0.42 9.73
CA GLY A 19 -4.57 0.01 10.60
C GLY A 19 -4.47 1.53 10.72
N LEU A 20 -4.55 2.25 9.60
CA LEU A 20 -4.49 3.71 9.58
C LEU A 20 -5.67 4.32 10.35
N MET A 21 -6.87 3.77 10.16
CA MET A 21 -8.07 4.18 10.90
C MET A 21 -7.89 3.96 12.40
N SER A 22 -7.43 2.78 12.81
CA SER A 22 -7.22 2.42 14.22
C SER A 22 -6.19 3.33 14.89
N PHE A 23 -5.07 3.59 14.19
CA PHE A 23 -4.06 4.57 14.60
C PHE A 23 -4.68 5.95 14.78
N HIS A 24 -5.38 6.45 13.76
CA HIS A 24 -5.91 7.81 13.77
C HIS A 24 -6.97 8.00 14.85
N ASN A 25 -7.88 7.04 15.03
CA ASN A 25 -8.88 7.06 16.10
C ASN A 25 -8.24 7.07 17.48
N THR A 26 -7.13 6.33 17.66
CA THR A 26 -6.44 6.29 18.95
C THR A 26 -5.66 7.58 19.22
N VAL A 27 -4.88 8.06 18.26
CA VAL A 27 -3.97 9.21 18.45
C VAL A 27 -4.70 10.54 18.45
N TYR A 28 -5.73 10.69 17.60
CA TYR A 28 -6.45 11.96 17.40
C TYR A 28 -7.86 11.96 17.99
N GLY A 29 -8.26 10.90 18.70
CA GLY A 29 -9.57 10.80 19.33
C GLY A 29 -10.75 10.75 18.35
N THR A 30 -10.50 10.41 17.10
CA THR A 30 -11.54 10.28 16.08
C THR A 30 -12.32 8.97 16.21
N LYS A 31 -13.41 8.84 15.45
CA LYS A 31 -14.29 7.65 15.46
C LYS A 31 -14.63 7.18 14.05
N TYR A 32 -13.68 7.29 13.14
CA TYR A 32 -13.86 6.85 11.77
C TYR A 32 -14.08 5.35 11.71
N ARG A 33 -14.90 4.96 10.75
CA ARG A 33 -15.18 3.59 10.34
C ARG A 33 -14.57 3.36 8.96
N ARG A 34 -14.42 2.09 8.58
CA ARG A 34 -13.93 1.73 7.25
C ARG A 34 -14.76 2.35 6.12
N SER A 35 -16.08 2.51 6.34
CA SER A 35 -17.00 3.18 5.41
C SER A 35 -16.74 4.67 5.22
N ASP A 36 -15.98 5.30 6.12
CA ASP A 36 -15.71 6.74 6.07
C ASP A 36 -14.46 7.04 5.24
N ILE A 37 -13.60 6.05 5.01
CA ILE A 37 -12.41 6.17 4.17
C ILE A 37 -12.79 5.85 2.72
N CYS A 38 -13.44 6.81 2.07
CA CYS A 38 -13.71 6.75 0.64
C CYS A 38 -12.55 7.40 -0.13
N ASN A 39 -11.94 6.65 -1.06
CA ASN A 39 -11.00 7.17 -2.08
C ASN A 39 -9.67 7.77 -1.58
N PHE A 40 -9.23 7.46 -0.36
CA PHE A 40 -8.01 8.03 0.24
C PHE A 40 -7.99 9.57 0.28
N GLU A 41 -9.14 10.26 0.26
CA GLU A 41 -9.22 11.72 0.44
C GLU A 41 -9.16 12.09 1.93
N LEU A 42 -7.99 11.88 2.53
CA LEU A 42 -7.80 12.04 3.99
C LEU A 42 -7.80 13.49 4.44
N GLN A 43 -7.42 14.44 3.57
CA GLN A 43 -7.43 15.87 3.93
C GLN A 43 -8.83 16.38 4.32
N PRO A 44 -9.87 16.25 3.49
CA PRO A 44 -11.22 16.64 3.89
C PRO A 44 -11.76 15.77 5.02
N LEU A 45 -11.43 14.47 5.04
CA LEU A 45 -11.88 13.56 6.09
C LEU A 45 -11.37 13.98 7.48
N TRP A 46 -10.07 14.30 7.58
CA TRP A 46 -9.40 14.68 8.82
C TRP A 46 -9.55 16.15 9.18
N GLY A 47 -10.08 16.97 8.27
CA GLY A 47 -10.28 18.40 8.47
C GLY A 47 -8.99 19.16 8.73
N CYS A 48 -7.86 18.71 8.15
CA CYS A 48 -6.54 19.27 8.41
C CYS A 48 -5.82 19.71 7.12
N SER A 49 -4.62 20.29 7.28
CA SER A 49 -3.82 20.70 6.13
C SER A 49 -3.17 19.50 5.44
N LEU A 50 -2.82 19.64 4.15
CA LEU A 50 -2.10 18.58 3.43
C LEU A 50 -0.76 18.19 4.10
N ASN A 51 -0.01 19.17 4.61
CA ASN A 51 1.23 18.92 5.34
C ASN A 51 0.98 18.07 6.59
N GLU A 52 -0.11 18.34 7.28
CA GLU A 52 -0.52 17.58 8.46
C GLU A 52 -0.97 16.17 8.08
N VAL A 53 -1.72 15.99 6.98
CA VAL A 53 -2.04 14.65 6.44
C VAL A 53 -0.77 13.83 6.23
N VAL A 54 0.21 14.41 5.52
CA VAL A 54 1.50 13.73 5.27
C VAL A 54 2.23 13.41 6.55
N GLN A 55 2.27 14.33 7.51
CA GLN A 55 2.91 14.10 8.80
C GLN A 55 2.24 12.93 9.54
N ARG A 56 0.91 12.95 9.69
CA ARG A 56 0.15 11.89 10.39
C ARG A 56 0.38 10.51 9.78
N ILE A 57 0.60 10.46 8.47
CA ILE A 57 0.79 9.20 7.73
C ILE A 57 2.23 8.71 7.85
N ASN A 58 3.20 9.63 7.86
CA ASN A 58 4.57 9.30 8.25
C ASN A 58 4.63 8.79 9.70
N ASP A 59 3.89 9.40 10.61
CA ASP A 59 3.80 8.92 12.00
C ASP A 59 3.19 7.51 12.04
N PHE A 60 2.14 7.26 11.24
CA PHE A 60 1.56 5.93 11.09
C PHE A 60 2.58 4.90 10.61
N TYR A 61 3.34 5.18 9.53
CA TYR A 61 4.37 4.27 9.01
C TYR A 61 5.44 3.90 10.05
N ASN A 62 5.70 4.78 11.01
CA ASN A 62 6.67 4.57 12.08
C ASN A 62 6.03 4.06 13.39
N SER A 63 4.73 3.75 13.37
CA SER A 63 3.99 3.30 14.55
C SER A 63 3.88 1.78 14.62
N THR A 64 3.59 1.29 15.82
CA THR A 64 3.27 -0.13 16.06
C THR A 64 1.98 -0.57 15.35
N TYR A 65 1.11 0.36 14.94
CA TYR A 65 -0.08 0.04 14.15
C TYR A 65 0.29 -0.40 12.74
N HIS A 66 1.27 0.27 12.10
CA HIS A 66 1.79 -0.14 10.80
C HIS A 66 2.52 -1.48 10.91
N GLU A 67 3.39 -1.63 11.91
CA GLU A 67 4.15 -2.87 12.10
C GLU A 67 3.23 -4.09 12.26
N ASN A 68 2.05 -3.92 12.86
CA ASN A 68 1.08 -4.97 13.16
C ASN A 68 -0.05 -5.11 12.13
N LEU A 69 0.06 -4.43 10.99
CA LEU A 69 -0.87 -4.61 9.88
C LEU A 69 -0.99 -6.10 9.49
N GLN A 70 -2.21 -6.49 9.13
CA GLN A 70 -2.56 -7.86 8.76
C GLN A 70 -2.71 -8.00 7.25
N PRO A 71 -2.46 -9.19 6.69
CA PRO A 71 -2.81 -9.46 5.31
C PRO A 71 -4.31 -9.31 5.07
N VAL A 72 -4.65 -8.87 3.86
CA VAL A 72 -6.04 -8.94 3.40
C VAL A 72 -6.45 -10.40 3.28
N LEU A 73 -7.71 -10.69 3.65
CA LEU A 73 -8.22 -12.06 3.66
C LEU A 73 -8.08 -12.70 2.27
N GLY A 74 -7.43 -13.87 2.23
CA GLY A 74 -7.20 -14.61 0.98
C GLY A 74 -6.02 -14.11 0.13
N ALA A 75 -5.31 -13.05 0.55
CA ALA A 75 -4.20 -12.50 -0.23
C ALA A 75 -3.05 -13.52 -0.37
N VAL A 76 -2.67 -14.18 0.73
CA VAL A 76 -1.57 -15.15 0.73
C VAL A 76 -1.88 -16.33 -0.19
N GLU A 77 -3.06 -16.94 -0.06
CA GLU A 77 -3.48 -18.08 -0.87
C GLU A 77 -3.65 -17.72 -2.34
N SER A 78 -4.11 -16.51 -2.63
CA SER A 78 -4.27 -16.02 -4.00
C SER A 78 -2.92 -15.81 -4.67
N LEU A 79 -1.95 -15.22 -3.97
CA LEU A 79 -0.61 -15.02 -4.51
C LEU A 79 0.16 -16.33 -4.67
N GLU A 80 -0.01 -17.29 -3.75
CA GLU A 80 0.52 -18.66 -3.87
C GLU A 80 0.06 -19.32 -5.18
N LYS A 81 -1.23 -19.19 -5.53
CA LYS A 81 -1.75 -19.71 -6.80
C LYS A 81 -1.21 -18.93 -8.00
N LEU A 82 -1.15 -17.60 -7.92
CA LEU A 82 -0.72 -16.76 -9.03
C LEU A 82 0.77 -16.97 -9.37
N ARG A 83 1.66 -17.11 -8.38
CA ARG A 83 3.11 -17.25 -8.59
C ARG A 83 3.53 -18.57 -9.22
N GLN A 84 2.67 -19.59 -9.23
CA GLN A 84 2.97 -20.89 -9.86
C GLN A 84 3.29 -20.73 -11.36
N ASN A 85 2.53 -19.88 -12.05
CA ASN A 85 2.61 -19.71 -13.51
C ASN A 85 2.97 -18.29 -13.96
N ASN A 86 3.18 -17.37 -13.02
CA ASN A 86 3.44 -15.96 -13.31
C ASN A 86 4.62 -15.44 -12.48
N THR A 87 5.21 -14.35 -12.94
CA THR A 87 6.13 -13.52 -12.17
C THR A 87 5.32 -12.42 -11.49
N LEU A 88 5.52 -12.23 -10.19
CA LEU A 88 4.82 -11.20 -9.42
C LEU A 88 5.77 -10.06 -9.08
N VAL A 89 5.32 -8.83 -9.34
CA VAL A 89 6.06 -7.61 -9.02
C VAL A 89 5.18 -6.69 -8.20
N LEU A 90 5.72 -6.08 -7.16
CA LEU A 90 4.97 -5.12 -6.36
C LEU A 90 5.10 -3.72 -6.95
N ILE A 91 3.98 -3.00 -7.06
CA ILE A 91 3.94 -1.62 -7.54
C ILE A 91 3.06 -0.81 -6.61
N THR A 92 3.68 0.07 -5.81
CA THR A 92 3.00 0.76 -4.71
C THR A 92 3.12 2.27 -4.81
N SER A 93 2.06 2.96 -4.39
CA SER A 93 2.06 4.42 -4.25
C SER A 93 2.85 4.91 -3.03
N ARG A 94 3.25 4.00 -2.12
CA ARG A 94 4.07 4.34 -0.95
C ARG A 94 5.36 5.07 -1.37
N PRO A 95 5.84 6.04 -0.58
CA PRO A 95 7.08 6.75 -0.86
C PRO A 95 8.31 5.90 -0.56
N GLU A 96 9.43 6.20 -1.23
CA GLU A 96 10.67 5.43 -1.11
C GLU A 96 11.22 5.40 0.33
N HIS A 97 11.03 6.48 1.11
CA HIS A 97 11.56 6.56 2.48
C HIS A 97 10.92 5.60 3.47
N VAL A 98 9.80 4.93 3.10
CA VAL A 98 9.16 3.88 3.92
C VAL A 98 9.45 2.47 3.41
N ARG A 99 10.50 2.31 2.59
CA ARG A 99 10.90 0.99 2.06
C ARG A 99 11.17 -0.01 3.18
N ASP A 100 12.05 0.32 4.12
CA ASP A 100 12.53 -0.62 5.14
C ASP A 100 11.37 -1.16 6.00
N VAL A 101 10.48 -0.27 6.48
CA VAL A 101 9.32 -0.69 7.28
C VAL A 101 8.30 -1.48 6.45
N THR A 102 8.18 -1.18 5.16
CA THR A 102 7.29 -1.91 4.24
C THR A 102 7.83 -3.31 3.94
N GLU A 103 9.11 -3.45 3.63
CA GLU A 103 9.73 -4.74 3.36
C GLU A 103 9.73 -5.64 4.60
N LYS A 104 10.03 -5.09 5.78
CA LYS A 104 9.91 -5.80 7.07
C LYS A 104 8.49 -6.32 7.31
N LEU A 105 7.46 -5.51 7.03
CA LEU A 105 6.06 -5.92 7.14
C LEU A 105 5.73 -7.07 6.16
N LEU A 106 6.14 -6.94 4.90
CA LEU A 106 5.86 -7.95 3.87
C LEU A 106 6.57 -9.27 4.14
N GLN A 107 7.80 -9.25 4.66
CA GLN A 107 8.56 -10.47 5.01
C GLN A 107 7.83 -11.36 6.03
N ARG A 108 6.96 -10.79 6.87
CA ARG A 108 6.19 -11.57 7.86
C ARG A 108 5.18 -12.54 7.22
N TYR A 109 4.69 -12.23 6.02
CA TYR A 109 3.56 -12.94 5.42
C TYR A 109 3.80 -13.41 3.98
N PHE A 110 4.70 -12.77 3.24
CA PHE A 110 4.90 -12.96 1.80
C PHE A 110 6.36 -13.26 1.44
N LEU A 111 7.07 -13.97 2.33
CA LEU A 111 8.48 -14.30 2.15
C LEU A 111 8.69 -15.02 0.80
N ASN A 112 9.57 -14.46 -0.05
CA ASN A 112 9.92 -14.97 -1.38
C ASN A 112 8.79 -14.95 -2.43
N PHE A 113 7.73 -14.15 -2.24
CA PHE A 113 6.63 -14.07 -3.22
C PHE A 113 6.94 -13.17 -4.41
N PHE A 114 7.83 -12.20 -4.25
CA PHE A 114 8.04 -11.13 -5.22
C PHE A 114 9.50 -10.99 -5.59
N ASN A 115 9.75 -10.65 -6.85
CA ASN A 115 11.09 -10.43 -7.39
C ASN A 115 11.58 -9.00 -7.16
N GLU A 116 10.66 -8.04 -7.10
CA GLU A 116 10.97 -6.60 -7.03
C GLU A 116 9.79 -5.80 -6.47
N ILE A 117 10.10 -4.61 -5.95
CA ILE A 117 9.13 -3.64 -5.42
C ILE A 117 9.43 -2.25 -5.98
N HIS A 118 8.44 -1.70 -6.69
CA HIS A 118 8.48 -0.36 -7.29
C HIS A 118 7.71 0.63 -6.41
N PHE A 119 8.45 1.54 -5.73
CA PHE A 119 7.87 2.62 -4.94
C PHE A 119 7.72 3.88 -5.80
N LEU A 120 6.51 4.42 -5.86
CA LEU A 120 6.22 5.57 -6.72
C LEU A 120 6.15 6.90 -5.94
N GLY A 121 5.79 6.88 -4.65
CA GLY A 121 5.62 8.10 -3.87
C GLY A 121 4.51 9.00 -4.39
N HIS A 122 3.37 8.39 -4.72
CA HIS A 122 2.14 9.09 -5.14
C HIS A 122 1.24 9.21 -3.91
N TYR A 123 1.40 10.26 -3.12
CA TYR A 123 0.59 10.46 -1.92
C TYR A 123 0.00 11.88 -1.88
N HIS A 124 -1.33 11.99 -1.93
CA HIS A 124 -2.10 13.22 -1.64
C HIS A 124 -1.62 14.48 -2.39
N GLY A 125 -1.37 14.37 -3.70
CA GLY A 125 -0.94 15.51 -4.51
C GLY A 125 0.53 15.92 -4.34
N ILE A 126 1.26 15.32 -3.40
CA ILE A 126 2.73 15.42 -3.31
C ILE A 126 3.31 14.26 -4.13
N GLN A 127 3.49 14.51 -5.43
CA GLN A 127 4.25 13.63 -6.30
C GLN A 127 5.73 13.88 -6.08
N THR A 128 6.40 13.00 -5.32
CA THR A 128 7.87 13.02 -5.25
C THR A 128 8.49 12.43 -6.53
N ARG A 129 7.75 11.57 -7.25
CA ARG A 129 8.08 11.09 -8.60
C ARG A 129 6.90 11.33 -9.55
N ARG A 130 7.20 11.50 -10.84
CA ARG A 130 6.23 11.75 -11.91
C ARG A 130 5.62 10.48 -12.53
N GLN A 131 5.91 9.28 -12.02
CA GLN A 131 5.56 8.02 -12.69
C GLN A 131 4.34 7.32 -12.08
N THR A 132 3.26 7.25 -12.84
CA THR A 132 2.06 6.48 -12.50
C THR A 132 2.31 4.96 -12.50
N LYS A 133 1.46 4.21 -11.78
CA LYS A 133 1.47 2.74 -11.83
C LYS A 133 1.34 2.21 -13.26
N GLY A 134 0.50 2.85 -14.09
CA GLY A 134 0.30 2.48 -15.49
C GLY A 134 1.58 2.62 -16.34
N GLU A 135 2.33 3.71 -16.14
CA GLU A 135 3.61 3.89 -16.83
C GLU A 135 4.65 2.86 -16.41
N VAL A 136 4.74 2.56 -15.11
CA VAL A 136 5.64 1.51 -14.61
C VAL A 136 5.25 0.15 -15.17
N CYS A 137 3.96 -0.19 -15.15
CA CYS A 137 3.47 -1.44 -15.75
C CYS A 137 3.88 -1.57 -17.21
N LYS A 138 3.71 -0.51 -18.01
CA LYS A 138 4.11 -0.49 -19.42
C LYS A 138 5.62 -0.67 -19.59
N ASN A 139 6.42 -0.03 -18.75
CA ASN A 139 7.88 -0.06 -18.84
C ASN A 139 8.47 -1.44 -18.51
N ILE A 140 7.88 -2.17 -17.56
CA ILE A 140 8.38 -3.47 -17.10
C ILE A 140 7.62 -4.66 -17.71
N GLY A 141 6.68 -4.41 -18.63
CA GLY A 141 5.93 -5.46 -19.32
C GLY A 141 4.88 -6.16 -18.45
N VAL A 142 4.33 -5.48 -17.45
CA VAL A 142 3.17 -5.97 -16.69
C VAL A 142 1.94 -5.98 -17.59
N GLU A 143 1.32 -7.15 -17.72
CA GLU A 143 0.10 -7.32 -18.51
C GLU A 143 -1.17 -7.04 -17.71
N ILE A 144 -1.12 -7.28 -16.39
CA ILE A 144 -2.25 -7.14 -15.48
C ILE A 144 -1.77 -6.48 -14.19
N LEU A 145 -2.41 -5.38 -13.80
CA LEU A 145 -2.22 -4.75 -12.50
C LEU A 145 -3.43 -5.06 -11.60
N LYS A 146 -3.18 -5.64 -10.43
CA LYS A 146 -4.18 -5.83 -9.38
C LYS A 146 -4.13 -4.65 -8.41
N ILE A 147 -5.16 -3.81 -8.50
CA ILE A 147 -5.50 -2.76 -7.53
C ILE A 147 -6.86 -3.09 -6.92
N LEU A 148 -7.15 -2.58 -5.74
CA LEU A 148 -8.53 -2.38 -5.33
C LEU A 148 -9.09 -1.14 -6.02
N VAL A 149 -10.34 -1.27 -6.46
CA VAL A 149 -11.15 -0.19 -7.02
C VAL A 149 -12.08 0.29 -5.92
#